data_AF-A0A2S5MYY4-F1
#
_entry.id   AF-A0A2S5MYY4-F1
#
_cell.length_a   1.000
_cell.length_b   1.000
_cell.length_c   1.000
_cell.angle_alpha   90.00
_cell.angle_beta   90.00
_cell.angle_gamma   90.00
#
_symmetry.space_group_name_H-M   'P 1'
#
loop_
_entity.id
_entity.type
_entity.pdbx_description
1 polymer ?
#
loop_
_entity_poly.entity_id
_entity_poly.type
_entity_poly.pdbx_seq_one_letter_code
_entity_poly.pdbx_strand_id
1 'polypeptide(L)'
;MTPITSFLTARAAVTAFVALTALGGGHSDAHAVSARVKMACAGDYFSFCSQHSPTSPAVRQCMRSNGLKLSDRCVNALVAAGEVSAAEVSRRQAQK
;
A
#
# COMPACT_ATOMS: atom_id res chain seq x y z
N MET A 1 -3.54 -17.45 51.00
CA MET A 1 -4.08 -18.82 51.03
C MET A 1 -5.22 -18.92 50.01
N THR A 2 -5.03 -19.73 48.96
CA THR A 2 -6.02 -20.15 47.94
C THR A 2 -7.00 -21.17 48.56
N PRO A 3 -8.24 -21.40 48.04
CA PRO A 3 -8.51 -22.04 46.73
C PRO A 3 -9.73 -21.45 45.96
N ILE A 4 -9.70 -21.12 44.66
CA ILE A 4 -9.59 -21.95 43.45
C ILE A 4 -10.47 -23.22 43.49
N THR A 5 -11.46 -23.27 42.59
CA THR A 5 -12.17 -24.45 42.07
C THR A 5 -13.15 -25.23 42.96
N SER A 6 -14.40 -24.79 42.97
CA SER A 6 -15.64 -25.59 42.95
C SER A 6 -16.73 -24.55 42.75
N PHE A 7 -17.47 -24.44 41.65
CA PHE A 7 -18.24 -25.45 40.97
C PHE A 7 -18.43 -24.98 39.52
N LEU A 8 -17.62 -25.51 38.60
CA LEU A 8 -18.10 -25.64 37.23
C LEU A 8 -19.25 -26.66 37.27
N THR A 9 -20.30 -26.39 36.49
CA THR A 9 -21.44 -27.27 36.13
C THR A 9 -22.76 -27.04 36.86
N ALA A 10 -23.48 -25.99 36.46
CA ALA A 10 -24.93 -26.09 36.27
C ALA A 10 -25.42 -24.96 35.35
N ARG A 11 -25.35 -25.22 34.04
CA ARG A 11 -26.19 -24.65 32.96
C ARG A 11 -27.10 -23.47 33.35
N ALA A 12 -26.63 -22.25 33.12
CA ALA A 12 -27.49 -21.11 32.82
C ALA A 12 -27.10 -20.60 31.44
N ALA A 13 -27.75 -21.16 30.43
CA ALA A 13 -27.74 -20.63 29.08
C ALA A 13 -28.47 -19.29 29.08
N VAL A 14 -27.75 -18.17 29.11
CA VAL A 14 -28.22 -16.90 28.53
C VAL A 14 -27.03 -16.19 27.90
N THR A 15 -26.96 -16.37 26.59
CA THR A 15 -26.31 -15.58 25.56
C THR A 15 -26.30 -14.07 25.81
N ALA A 16 -25.12 -13.43 25.74
CA ALA A 16 -24.85 -12.26 24.89
C ALA A 16 -23.50 -11.59 25.25
N PHE A 17 -22.38 -12.14 24.76
CA PHE A 17 -21.19 -11.33 24.50
C PHE A 17 -21.38 -10.70 23.11
N VAL A 18 -21.84 -9.45 23.03
CA VAL A 18 -21.75 -8.68 21.78
C VAL A 18 -20.56 -7.74 21.88
N ALA A 19 -19.60 -8.05 21.02
CA ALA A 19 -18.26 -7.51 20.99
C ALA A 19 -18.21 -6.02 20.63
N LEU A 20 -17.28 -5.35 21.30
CA LEU A 20 -16.75 -4.03 21.02
C LEU A 20 -15.86 -4.10 19.76
N THR A 21 -16.34 -3.71 18.57
CA THR A 21 -15.47 -3.59 17.37
C THR A 21 -15.85 -2.42 16.46
N ALA A 22 -15.09 -1.34 16.60
CA ALA A 22 -14.56 -0.41 15.60
C ALA A 22 -15.30 -0.21 14.25
N LEU A 23 -15.94 0.95 14.10
CA LEU A 23 -16.21 1.58 12.80
C LEU A 23 -14.94 2.29 12.30
N GLY A 24 -13.95 1.51 11.87
CA GLY A 24 -12.76 1.97 11.16
C GLY A 24 -12.87 1.57 9.69
N GLY A 25 -13.63 2.33 8.90
CA GLY A 25 -13.73 2.14 7.45
C GLY A 25 -12.41 2.51 6.77
N GLY A 26 -11.47 1.56 6.71
CA GLY A 26 -10.27 1.67 5.89
C GLY A 26 -10.67 1.64 4.41
N HIS A 27 -10.56 2.78 3.73
CA HIS A 27 -10.68 2.85 2.28
C HIS A 27 -9.54 2.02 1.69
N SER A 28 -9.88 0.86 1.15
CA SER A 28 -8.96 0.08 0.32
C SER A 28 -8.98 0.75 -1.04
N ASP A 29 -8.14 1.77 -1.24
CA ASP A 29 -7.87 2.29 -2.57
C ASP A 29 -7.20 1.16 -3.35
N ALA A 30 -8.01 0.44 -4.14
CA ALA A 30 -7.48 -0.47 -5.13
C ALA A 30 -6.57 0.36 -6.04
N HIS A 31 -5.26 0.17 -5.89
CA HIS A 31 -4.17 0.87 -6.57
C HIS A 31 -4.23 0.66 -8.09
N ALA A 32 -5.22 1.27 -8.73
CA ALA A 32 -5.30 1.43 -10.15
C ALA A 32 -4.46 2.65 -10.50
N VAL A 33 -3.26 2.39 -11.03
CA VAL A 33 -2.40 3.44 -11.59
C VAL A 33 -3.24 4.28 -12.55
N SER A 34 -3.49 5.53 -12.17
CA SER A 34 -4.39 6.39 -12.94
C SER A 34 -3.80 6.67 -14.32
N ALA A 35 -4.67 6.93 -15.31
CA ALA A 35 -4.23 7.30 -16.66
C ALA A 35 -3.27 8.50 -16.65
N ARG A 36 -3.41 9.40 -15.65
CA ARG A 36 -2.49 10.52 -15.42
C ARG A 36 -1.06 10.06 -15.15
N VAL A 37 -0.86 9.04 -14.32
CA VAL A 37 0.47 8.48 -14.04
C VAL A 37 1.07 7.86 -15.30
N LYS A 38 0.26 7.10 -16.06
CA LYS A 38 0.71 6.51 -17.33
C LYS A 38 1.20 7.56 -18.32
N MET A 39 0.47 8.67 -18.46
CA MET A 39 0.85 9.78 -19.35
C MET A 39 2.03 10.60 -18.82
N ALA A 40 2.15 10.72 -17.50
CA ALA A 40 3.27 11.41 -16.87
C ALA A 40 4.59 10.64 -17.06
N CYS A 41 4.53 9.31 -16.90
CA CYS A 41 5.67 8.41 -16.91
C CYS A 41 5.94 7.77 -18.29
N ALA A 42 5.22 8.14 -19.35
CA ALA A 42 5.37 7.50 -20.66
C ALA A 42 6.80 7.59 -21.21
N GLY A 43 7.44 8.76 -21.13
CA GLY A 43 8.82 8.95 -21.57
C GLY A 43 9.80 8.06 -20.80
N ASP A 44 9.73 8.12 -19.46
CA ASP A 44 10.57 7.29 -18.59
C ASP A 44 10.33 5.79 -18.80
N TYR A 45 9.09 5.40 -19.09
CA TYR A 45 8.73 4.03 -19.40
C TYR A 45 9.46 3.53 -20.64
N PHE A 46 9.44 4.30 -21.72
CA PHE A 46 10.13 3.90 -22.95
C PHE A 46 11.65 3.83 -22.76
N SER A 47 12.22 4.70 -21.93
CA SER A 47 13.65 4.74 -21.65
C SER A 47 14.15 3.61 -20.75
N PHE A 48 13.41 3.24 -19.72
CA PHE A 48 13.90 2.33 -18.67
C PHE A 48 13.15 1.00 -18.58
N CYS A 49 11.86 0.98 -18.93
CA CYS A 49 10.94 -0.12 -18.61
C CYS A 49 10.22 -0.71 -19.84
N SER A 50 10.65 -0.38 -21.06
CA SER A 50 10.04 -0.78 -22.33
C SER A 50 10.03 -2.30 -22.60
N GLN A 51 10.80 -3.06 -21.81
CA GLN A 51 10.83 -4.53 -21.84
C GLN A 51 9.58 -5.16 -21.23
N HIS A 52 8.86 -4.42 -20.38
CA HIS A 52 7.60 -4.88 -19.80
C HIS A 52 6.42 -4.47 -20.68
N SER A 53 5.26 -5.12 -20.55
CA SER A 53 4.03 -4.62 -21.19
C SER A 53 3.54 -3.35 -20.48
N PRO A 54 3.07 -2.29 -21.18
CA PRO A 54 2.64 -1.03 -20.57
C PRO A 54 1.50 -1.19 -19.55
N THR A 55 0.71 -2.26 -19.69
CA THR A 55 -0.41 -2.59 -18.79
C THR A 55 -0.02 -3.58 -17.71
N SER A 56 1.19 -4.13 -17.75
CA SER A 56 1.67 -5.11 -16.78
C SER A 56 1.98 -4.44 -15.43
N PRO A 57 1.65 -5.09 -14.30
CA PRO A 57 2.08 -4.64 -12.98
C PRO A 57 3.62 -4.61 -12.84
N ALA A 58 4.36 -5.34 -13.68
CA ALA A 58 5.83 -5.35 -13.68
C ALA A 58 6.43 -3.95 -13.94
N VAL A 59 5.72 -3.08 -14.67
CA VAL A 59 6.15 -1.70 -14.91
C VAL A 59 6.30 -0.94 -13.59
N ARG A 60 5.41 -1.15 -12.62
CA ARG A 60 5.51 -0.49 -11.31
C ARG A 60 6.80 -0.85 -10.61
N GLN A 61 7.17 -2.13 -10.64
CA GLN A 61 8.40 -2.59 -10.01
C GLN A 61 9.63 -2.03 -10.72
N CYS A 62 9.64 -2.01 -12.05
CA CYS A 62 10.73 -1.42 -12.84
C CYS A 62 10.89 0.09 -12.60
N MET A 63 9.78 0.82 -12.50
CA MET A 63 9.80 2.26 -12.18
C MET A 63 10.36 2.50 -10.77
N ARG A 64 9.94 1.70 -9.78
CA ARG A 64 10.46 1.81 -8.40
C ARG A 64 11.96 1.53 -8.31
N SER A 65 12.47 0.55 -9.06
CA SER A 65 13.91 0.25 -9.08
C SER A 65 14.72 1.31 -9.80
N ASN A 66 14.16 1.94 -10.84
CA ASN A 66 14.80 3.04 -11.57
C ASN A 66 14.44 4.43 -11.01
N GLY A 67 13.82 4.53 -9.84
CA GLY A 67 13.25 5.78 -9.31
C GLY A 67 14.20 6.98 -9.28
N LEU A 68 15.51 6.75 -9.09
CA LEU A 68 16.55 7.79 -9.12
C LEU A 68 16.89 8.32 -10.53
N LYS A 69 16.49 7.59 -11.57
CA LYS A 69 16.70 7.92 -12.99
C LYS A 69 15.44 8.44 -13.66
N LEU A 70 14.27 8.28 -13.03
CA LEU A 70 13.01 8.80 -13.54
C LEU A 70 13.00 10.33 -13.49
N SER A 71 12.26 10.93 -14.41
CA SER A 71 11.96 12.37 -14.36
C SER A 71 11.19 12.76 -13.10
N ASP A 72 11.43 13.97 -12.60
CA ASP A 72 10.67 14.53 -11.47
C ASP A 72 9.17 14.53 -11.72
N ARG A 73 8.75 14.71 -12.98
CA ARG A 73 7.34 14.64 -13.40
C ARG A 73 6.74 13.27 -13.08
N CYS A 74 7.43 12.19 -13.43
CA CYS A 74 6.95 10.84 -13.17
C CYS A 74 6.97 10.52 -11.68
N VAL A 75 8.05 10.88 -10.96
CA VAL A 75 8.17 10.67 -9.52
C VAL A 75 7.05 11.40 -8.77
N ASN A 76 6.79 12.66 -9.10
CA ASN A 76 5.71 13.45 -8.49
C ASN A 76 4.32 12.85 -8.80
N ALA A 77 4.11 12.33 -10.00
CA ALA A 77 2.85 11.66 -10.35
C ALA A 77 2.66 10.35 -9.55
N LEU A 78 3.74 9.59 -9.32
CA LEU A 78 3.70 8.38 -8.50
C LEU A 78 3.44 8.71 -7.02
N VAL A 79 4.03 9.79 -6.50
CA VAL A 79 3.75 10.28 -5.14
C VAL A 79 2.30 10.74 -5.00
N ALA A 80 1.81 11.53 -5.96
CA ALA A 80 0.43 12.02 -5.96
C ALA A 80 -0.61 10.89 -6.07
N ALA A 81 -0.23 9.77 -6.71
CA ALA A 81 -1.07 8.58 -6.80
C ALA A 81 -0.94 7.63 -5.60
N GLY A 82 -0.10 7.95 -4.60
CA GLY A 82 0.13 7.10 -3.43
C GLY A 82 0.93 5.83 -3.72
N GLU A 83 1.56 5.72 -4.89
CA GLU A 83 2.36 4.54 -5.29
C GLU A 83 3.72 4.52 -4.57
N VAL A 84 4.24 5.69 -4.20
CA VAL A 84 5.44 5.88 -3.39
C VAL A 84 5.24 7.06 -2.45
N SER A 85 5.81 7.00 -1.24
CA SER A 85 5.77 8.14 -0.33
C SER A 85 6.85 9.16 -0.69
N ALA A 86 6.55 10.45 -0.50
CA ALA A 86 7.54 11.52 -0.67
C ALA A 86 8.77 11.27 0.22
N ALA A 87 8.58 10.77 1.43
CA ALA A 87 9.66 10.41 2.34
C ALA A 87 10.59 9.32 1.77
N GLU A 88 10.05 8.32 1.09
CA GLU A 88 10.86 7.28 0.44
C GLU A 88 11.69 7.85 -0.71
N VAL A 89 11.07 8.71 -1.52
CA VAL A 89 11.77 9.42 -2.60
C VAL A 89 12.91 10.26 -2.02
N SER A 90 12.63 11.11 -1.02
CA SER A 90 13.64 11.96 -0.39
C SER A 90 14.78 11.16 0.24
N ARG A 91 14.50 10.02 0.92
CA ARG A 91 15.55 9.15 1.47
C ARG A 91 16.47 8.62 0.38
N ARG A 92 15.93 8.14 -0.74
CA ARG A 92 16.74 7.61 -1.85
C ARG A 92 17.57 8.69 -2.51
N GLN A 93 17.01 9.88 -2.69
CA GLN A 93 17.73 11.02 -3.26
C GLN A 93 18.88 11.49 -2.36
N ALA A 94 18.71 11.46 -1.03
CA ALA A 94 19.77 11.80 -0.08
C ALA A 94 20.89 10.75 0.01
N GLN A 95 20.66 9.54 -0.49
CA GLN A 95 21.64 8.43 -0.52
C GLN A 95 22.41 8.36 -1.84
N LYS A 96 22.11 9.25 -2.79
CA LYS A 96 22.74 9.32 -4.11
C LYS A 96 23.92 10.28 -4.11
#